data_AF-A0A2G7LYD0-F1
#
_entry.id   AF-A0A2G7LYD0-F1
#
_cell.length_a   1.000
_cell.length_b   1.000
_cell.length_c   1.000
_cell.angle_alpha   90.00
_cell.angle_beta   90.00
_cell.angle_gamma   90.00
#
_symmetry.space_group_name_H-M   'P 1'
#
loop_
_entity.id
_entity.type
_entity.pdbx_description
1 polymer ?
#
loop_
_entity_poly.entity_id
_entity_poly.type
_entity_poly.pdbx_seq_one_letter_code
_entity_poly.pdbx_strand_id
1 'polypeptide(L)'
;MEYNCRILCTMSVSCEVDGEKYTINENDVLHVQSQSIDKQKWFVFIPSISKYDWIEKYHFDFLIDKNVTYPKYFGEFKLPVISENIHSYTCIQPSGYVTWVSKLDAVTVQDYNEAQKINCDEIRFR
;
A
#
# COMPACT_ATOMS: atom_id res chain seq x y z
N MET A 1 -9.05 7.49 6.42
CA MET A 1 -8.07 6.44 6.78
C MET A 1 -6.75 6.89 6.21
N GLU A 2 -5.72 7.11 7.04
CA GLU A 2 -4.38 7.44 6.56
C GLU A 2 -3.75 6.15 6.05
N TYR A 3 -3.60 6.05 4.73
CA TYR A 3 -2.93 4.92 4.09
C TYR A 3 -1.50 5.35 3.82
N ASN A 4 -0.66 5.39 4.85
CA ASN A 4 0.75 5.71 4.66
C ASN A 4 1.49 4.46 4.18
N CYS A 5 1.21 4.06 2.95
CA CYS A 5 1.81 2.91 2.28
C CYS A 5 2.68 3.35 1.11
N ARG A 6 3.68 2.53 0.78
CA ARG A 6 4.55 2.72 -0.38
C ARG A 6 4.11 1.81 -1.50
N ILE A 7 4.05 2.36 -2.69
CA ILE A 7 3.74 1.62 -3.92
C ILE A 7 4.88 1.80 -4.92
N LEU A 8 5.18 0.74 -5.67
CA LEU A 8 6.17 0.71 -6.75
C LEU A 8 5.44 0.70 -8.08
N CYS A 9 5.82 1.58 -8.99
CA CYS A 9 5.32 1.55 -10.36
C CYS A 9 5.90 0.33 -11.11
N THR A 10 5.04 -0.54 -11.62
CA THR A 10 5.44 -1.77 -12.35
C THR A 10 5.57 -1.56 -13.85
N MET A 11 5.05 -0.45 -14.37
CA MET A 11 5.14 -0.06 -15.77
C MET A 11 4.96 1.45 -15.87
N SER A 12 5.78 2.14 -16.66
CA SER A 12 5.70 3.59 -16.79
C SER A 12 4.31 4.09 -17.19
N VAL A 13 3.84 5.12 -16.49
CA VAL A 13 2.50 5.72 -16.68
C VAL A 13 2.65 7.20 -16.98
N SER A 14 1.98 7.68 -18.03
CA SER A 14 1.90 9.10 -18.35
C SER A 14 0.52 9.65 -17.98
N CYS A 15 0.51 10.75 -17.24
CA CYS A 15 -0.69 11.37 -16.67
C CYS A 15 -0.65 12.90 -16.84
N GLU A 16 -1.75 13.56 -16.49
CA GLU A 16 -1.89 15.01 -16.53
C GLU A 16 -2.76 15.49 -15.36
N VAL A 17 -2.28 16.50 -14.62
CA VAL A 17 -3.03 17.15 -13.54
C VAL A 17 -2.88 18.66 -13.64
N ASP A 18 -3.99 19.39 -13.57
CA ASP A 18 -4.05 20.85 -13.74
C ASP A 18 -3.34 21.35 -15.02
N GLY A 19 -3.41 20.58 -16.12
CA GLY A 19 -2.77 20.91 -17.40
C GLY A 19 -1.26 20.64 -17.47
N GLU A 20 -0.66 20.10 -16.41
CA GLU A 20 0.75 19.70 -16.39
C GLU A 20 0.89 18.19 -16.60
N LYS A 21 1.63 17.82 -17.65
CA LYS A 21 1.92 16.41 -17.98
C LYS A 21 3.10 15.92 -17.18
N TYR A 22 3.01 14.67 -16.72
CA TYR A 22 4.09 14.00 -16.02
C TYR A 22 4.12 12.51 -16.35
N THR A 23 5.25 11.89 -16.05
CA THR A 23 5.45 10.45 -16.17
C THR A 23 5.95 9.90 -14.84
N ILE A 24 5.34 8.81 -14.40
CA ILE A 24 5.87 7.96 -13.34
C ILE A 24 6.60 6.83 -14.05
N ASN A 25 7.89 6.67 -13.79
CA ASN A 25 8.69 5.64 -14.45
C ASN A 25 8.54 4.30 -13.74
N GLU A 26 8.76 3.23 -14.48
CA GLU A 26 8.92 1.91 -13.90
C GLU A 26 9.99 1.93 -12.79
N ASN A 27 9.69 1.30 -11.67
CA ASN A 27 10.45 1.27 -10.43
C ASN A 27 10.46 2.57 -9.60
N ASP A 28 9.73 3.61 -9.99
CA ASP A 28 9.50 4.75 -9.10
C ASP A 28 8.67 4.31 -7.89
N VAL A 29 9.08 4.78 -6.70
CA VAL A 29 8.38 4.53 -5.44
C VAL A 29 7.59 5.77 -5.05
N LEU A 30 6.29 5.60 -4.83
CA LEU A 30 5.38 6.66 -4.42
C LEU A 30 4.81 6.39 -3.04
N HIS A 31 4.52 7.48 -2.32
CA HIS A 31 3.81 7.45 -1.05
C HIS A 31 2.34 7.75 -1.26
N VAL A 32 1.50 6.81 -0.85
CA VAL A 32 0.05 6.99 -0.84
C VAL A 32 -0.34 7.82 0.38
N GLN A 33 -1.29 8.73 0.16
CA GLN A 33 -1.93 9.52 1.22
C GLN A 33 -3.32 8.99 1.51
N SER A 34 -4.08 8.68 0.45
CA SER A 34 -5.45 8.21 0.58
C SER A 34 -5.88 7.35 -0.60
N GLN A 35 -7.10 6.83 -0.52
CA GLN A 35 -7.73 5.99 -1.52
C GLN A 35 -9.08 6.59 -1.92
N SER A 36 -9.46 6.44 -3.18
CA SER A 36 -10.75 6.93 -3.69
C SER A 36 -11.91 6.13 -3.10
N ILE A 37 -13.11 6.71 -3.12
CA ILE A 37 -14.33 6.09 -2.57
C ILE A 37 -14.68 4.78 -3.29
N ASP A 38 -14.49 4.73 -4.62
CA ASP A 38 -14.67 3.54 -5.45
C ASP A 38 -13.52 2.52 -5.32
N LYS A 39 -12.48 2.88 -4.57
CA LYS A 39 -11.30 2.07 -4.29
C LYS A 39 -10.53 1.68 -5.55
N GLN A 40 -10.62 2.45 -6.64
CA GLN A 40 -9.86 2.21 -7.87
C GLN A 40 -8.56 3.02 -7.94
N LYS A 41 -8.48 4.13 -7.19
CA LYS A 41 -7.38 5.09 -7.29
C LYS A 41 -6.64 5.32 -5.98
N TRP A 42 -5.36 5.65 -6.11
CA TRP A 42 -4.50 6.15 -5.05
C TRP A 42 -4.33 7.65 -5.18
N PHE A 43 -4.41 8.36 -4.05
CA PHE A 43 -3.99 9.74 -3.97
C PHE A 43 -2.53 9.80 -3.56
N VAL A 44 -1.67 10.32 -4.42
CA VAL A 44 -0.21 10.33 -4.24
C VAL A 44 0.36 11.72 -4.52
N PHE A 45 1.52 12.00 -3.93
CA PHE A 45 2.34 13.14 -4.31
C PHE A 45 3.22 12.77 -5.51
N ILE A 46 3.25 13.63 -6.53
CA ILE A 46 4.05 13.51 -7.75
C ILE A 46 5.23 14.48 -7.65
N PRO A 47 6.45 13.99 -7.34
CA PRO A 47 7.60 14.88 -7.09
C PRO A 47 8.01 15.74 -8.29
N SER A 48 7.87 15.21 -9.50
CA SER A 48 8.32 15.87 -10.75
C SER A 48 7.60 17.18 -11.05
N ILE A 49 6.36 17.32 -10.57
CA ILE A 49 5.53 18.53 -10.73
C ILE A 49 5.13 19.15 -9.38
N SER A 50 5.57 18.55 -8.26
CA SER A 50 5.26 19.00 -6.89
C SER A 50 3.76 19.17 -6.61
N LYS A 51 2.94 18.26 -7.15
CA LYS A 51 1.47 18.25 -6.96
C LYS A 51 0.98 16.89 -6.46
N TYR A 52 -0.27 16.85 -6.02
CA TYR A 52 -0.95 15.59 -5.73
C TYR A 52 -1.88 15.21 -6.87
N ASP A 53 -2.03 13.91 -7.13
CA ASP A 53 -2.98 13.40 -8.12
C ASP A 53 -3.57 12.05 -7.72
N TRP A 54 -4.69 11.70 -8.36
CA TRP A 54 -5.37 10.42 -8.30
C TRP A 54 -4.92 9.49 -9.42
N ILE A 55 -4.09 8.51 -9.10
CA ILE A 55 -3.57 7.51 -10.04
C ILE A 55 -4.32 6.18 -9.92
N GLU A 56 -4.44 5.46 -11.02
CA GLU A 56 -5.07 4.13 -11.05
C GLU A 56 -4.21 3.07 -10.35
N LYS A 57 -4.84 2.06 -9.72
CA LYS A 57 -4.15 1.01 -8.95
C LYS A 57 -3.34 0.00 -9.77
N TYR A 58 -3.80 -0.36 -10.96
CA TYR A 58 -3.38 -1.56 -11.69
C TYR A 58 -1.96 -1.52 -12.26
N HIS A 59 -1.25 -0.39 -12.12
CA HIS A 59 0.16 -0.23 -12.52
C HIS A 59 1.12 -0.22 -11.33
N PHE A 60 0.65 -0.66 -10.15
CA PHE A 60 1.40 -0.51 -8.91
C PHE A 60 1.36 -1.76 -8.04
N ASP A 61 2.51 -2.06 -7.43
CA ASP A 61 2.64 -3.06 -6.37
C ASP A 61 2.84 -2.37 -5.02
N PHE A 62 2.26 -2.90 -3.95
CA PHE A 62 2.68 -2.54 -2.60
C PHE A 62 4.11 -3.00 -2.34
N LEU A 63 4.92 -2.11 -1.75
CA LEU A 63 6.24 -2.46 -1.21
C LEU A 63 6.17 -2.73 0.28
N ILE A 64 6.35 -4.00 0.63
CA ILE A 64 6.12 -4.51 1.98
C ILE A 64 7.43 -4.95 2.59
N ASP A 65 7.82 -4.23 3.66
CA ASP A 65 9.04 -4.55 4.40
C ASP A 65 8.76 -5.41 5.64
N LYS A 66 7.50 -5.49 6.07
CA LYS A 66 7.13 -6.09 7.37
C LYS A 66 5.99 -7.07 7.27
N ASN A 67 5.97 -8.01 8.19
CA ASN A 67 4.81 -8.85 8.47
C ASN A 67 4.55 -8.96 9.96
N VAL A 68 3.31 -9.31 10.29
CA VAL A 68 2.89 -9.62 11.67
C VAL A 68 2.16 -10.95 11.74
N THR A 69 2.20 -11.58 12.91
CA THR A 69 1.32 -12.73 13.20
C THR A 69 0.19 -12.31 14.14
N TYR A 70 -0.99 -12.88 13.91
CA TYR A 70 -2.13 -12.68 14.80
C TYR A 70 -2.84 -14.01 15.09
N PRO A 71 -2.29 -14.82 16.01
CA PRO A 71 -2.72 -16.20 16.25
C PRO A 71 -4.20 -16.37 16.56
N LYS A 72 -4.80 -15.41 17.28
CA LYS A 72 -6.20 -15.45 17.68
C LYS A 72 -7.18 -15.57 16.51
N TYR A 73 -6.87 -14.97 15.35
CA TYR A 73 -7.76 -14.96 14.19
C TYR A 73 -7.15 -15.60 12.94
N PHE A 74 -5.82 -15.59 12.82
CA PHE A 74 -5.11 -16.03 11.63
C PHE A 74 -3.97 -17.01 11.94
N GLY A 75 -3.93 -17.62 13.14
CA GLY A 75 -2.89 -18.59 13.48
C GLY A 75 -1.48 -18.07 13.24
N GLU A 76 -0.63 -18.91 12.65
CA GLU A 76 0.78 -18.57 12.37
C GLU A 76 0.98 -17.89 11.01
N PHE A 77 -0.09 -17.49 10.31
CA PHE A 77 0.04 -16.78 9.04
C PHE A 77 0.78 -15.45 9.24
N LYS A 78 1.82 -15.24 8.43
CA LYS A 78 2.53 -13.96 8.32
C LYS A 78 1.70 -13.00 7.48
N LEU A 79 1.07 -12.04 8.12
CA LEU A 79 0.23 -11.03 7.49
C LEU A 79 1.10 -9.87 7.01
N PRO A 80 1.19 -9.61 5.69
CA PRO A 80 1.95 -8.49 5.14
C PRO A 80 1.42 -7.15 5.67
N VAL A 81 2.29 -6.28 6.19
CA VAL A 81 1.94 -4.95 6.71
C VAL A 81 2.12 -3.91 5.63
N ILE A 82 1.02 -3.29 5.19
CA ILE A 82 1.06 -2.24 4.17
C ILE A 82 1.16 -0.83 4.75
N SER A 83 0.73 -0.62 6.00
CA SER A 83 0.80 0.66 6.70
C SER A 83 0.72 0.42 8.21
N GLU A 84 1.21 1.36 9.02
CA GLU A 84 1.03 1.32 10.47
C GLU A 84 0.75 2.71 11.04
N ASN A 85 0.08 2.77 12.18
CA ASN A 85 -0.06 3.97 12.99
C ASN A 85 0.36 3.67 14.45
N ILE A 86 0.08 4.58 15.37
CA ILE A 86 0.46 4.43 16.78
C ILE A 86 -0.26 3.27 17.51
N HIS A 87 -1.40 2.80 17.00
CA HIS A 87 -2.26 1.79 17.65
C HIS A 87 -2.39 0.48 16.88
N SER A 88 -2.28 0.50 15.56
CA SER A 88 -2.54 -0.67 14.72
C SER A 88 -1.59 -0.82 13.54
N TYR A 89 -1.47 -2.06 13.08
CA TYR A 89 -0.96 -2.43 11.76
C TYR A 89 -2.15 -2.57 10.80
N THR A 90 -1.99 -2.07 9.58
CA THR A 90 -2.88 -2.36 8.45
C THR A 90 -2.24 -3.49 7.66
N CYS A 91 -2.92 -4.63 7.62
CA CYS A 91 -2.38 -5.87 7.09
C CYS A 91 -3.25 -6.45 5.98
N ILE A 92 -2.64 -7.28 5.12
CA ILE A 92 -3.34 -8.10 4.14
C ILE A 92 -3.61 -9.49 4.75
N GLN A 93 -4.87 -9.91 4.76
CA GLN A 93 -5.28 -11.26 5.17
C GLN A 93 -4.98 -12.29 4.08
N PRO A 94 -4.91 -13.59 4.39
CA PRO A 94 -4.77 -14.64 3.38
C PRO A 94 -5.86 -14.64 2.29
N SER A 95 -7.02 -14.07 2.60
CA SER A 95 -8.15 -13.90 1.67
C SER A 95 -8.00 -12.71 0.70
N GLY A 96 -6.93 -11.93 0.80
CA GLY A 96 -6.69 -10.71 0.01
C GLY A 96 -7.39 -9.46 0.56
N TYR A 97 -8.10 -9.55 1.68
CA TYR A 97 -8.75 -8.40 2.32
C TYR A 97 -7.80 -7.64 3.25
N VAL A 98 -7.93 -6.31 3.26
CA VAL A 98 -7.24 -5.46 4.23
C VAL A 98 -7.95 -5.50 5.57
N THR A 99 -7.15 -5.52 6.64
CA THR A 99 -7.63 -5.54 8.03
C THR A 99 -6.72 -4.75 8.94
N TRP A 100 -7.21 -4.44 10.14
CA TRP A 100 -6.40 -3.83 11.18
C TRP A 100 -6.11 -4.85 12.28
N VAL A 101 -4.83 -4.92 12.65
CA VAL A 101 -4.36 -5.69 13.78
C VAL A 101 -3.88 -4.71 14.84
N SER A 102 -4.46 -4.75 16.03
CA SER A 102 -4.01 -3.95 17.17
C SER A 102 -2.56 -4.31 17.50
N LYS A 103 -1.72 -3.31 17.77
CA LYS A 103 -0.33 -3.54 18.22
C LYS A 103 -0.25 -4.28 19.56
N LEU A 104 -1.32 -4.23 20.37
CA LEU A 104 -1.42 -4.98 21.63
C LEU A 104 -1.72 -6.47 21.41
N ASP A 105 -2.34 -6.81 20.28
CA ASP A 105 -2.75 -8.17 19.94
C ASP A 105 -1.79 -8.86 18.95
N ALA A 106 -0.95 -8.07 18.26
CA ALA A 106 0.08 -8.57 17.37
C ALA A 106 1.17 -9.28 18.19
N VAL A 107 1.44 -10.54 17.86
CA VAL A 107 2.35 -11.38 18.66
C VAL A 107 3.79 -11.23 18.21
N THR A 108 4.02 -11.19 16.90
CA THR A 108 5.34 -10.94 16.34
C THR A 108 5.26 -9.90 15.24
N VAL A 109 6.33 -9.11 15.13
CA VAL A 109 6.60 -8.18 14.02
C VAL A 109 7.96 -8.59 13.48
N GLN A 110 8.04 -8.86 12.18
CA GLN A 110 9.27 -9.25 11.53
C GLN A 110 9.45 -8.43 10.27
N ASP A 111 10.64 -7.86 10.11
CA ASP A 111 11.07 -7.33 8.82
C ASP A 111 11.36 -8.50 7.87
N TYR A 112 11.03 -8.35 6.61
CA TYR A 112 11.50 -9.23 5.55
C TYR A 112 12.96 -8.90 5.24
N ASN A 113 13.74 -9.91 4.84
CA ASN A 113 15.12 -9.69 4.39
C ASN A 113 15.18 -8.81 3.13
N GLU A 114 14.13 -8.87 2.30
CA GLU A 114 13.96 -8.10 1.08
C GLU A 114 12.49 -7.63 0.98
N ALA A 115 12.26 -6.44 0.42
CA ALA A 115 10.92 -5.92 0.24
C ALA A 115 10.07 -6.85 -0.64
N GLN A 116 8.91 -7.24 -0.14
CA GLN A 116 7.95 -8.06 -0.89
C GLN A 116 7.06 -7.16 -1.75
N LYS A 117 6.68 -7.64 -2.93
CA LYS A 117 5.78 -6.96 -3.86
C LYS A 117 4.42 -7.65 -3.88
N ILE A 118 3.34 -6.89 -3.74
CA ILE A 118 1.97 -7.42 -3.87
C ILE A 118 1.15 -6.49 -4.76
N ASN A 119 0.55 -7.04 -5.82
CA ASN A 119 -0.24 -6.27 -6.78
C ASN A 119 -1.40 -5.52 -6.09
N CYS A 120 -1.47 -4.20 -6.29
CA CYS A 120 -2.51 -3.37 -5.68
C CYS A 120 -3.93 -3.72 -6.13
N ASP A 121 -4.10 -4.27 -7.34
CA ASP A 121 -5.39 -4.62 -7.94
C ASP A 121 -6.02 -5.86 -7.28
N GLU A 122 -5.20 -6.76 -6.76
CA GLU A 122 -5.68 -7.99 -6.10
C GLU A 122 -6.18 -7.76 -4.67
N ILE A 123 -5.87 -6.59 -4.10
CA ILE A 123 -6.11 -6.28 -2.69
C ILE A 123 -7.43 -5.54 -2.46
N ARG A 124 -8.25 -6.11 -1.58
CA ARG A 124 -9.62 -5.66 -1.32
C ARG A 124 -9.70 -4.82 -0.05
N PHE A 125 -10.11 -3.57 -0.22
CA PHE A 125 -10.40 -2.64 0.86
C PHE A 125 -11.90 -2.73 1.19
N ARG A 126 -12.26 -2.88 2.47
CA ARG A 126 -13.68 -2.86 2.92
C ARG A 126 -14.15 -1.44 3.19
#